data_AF-A0A661V7T0-F1
#
_entry.id   AF-A0A661V7T0-F1
#
_cell.length_a   1.000
_cell.length_b   1.000
_cell.length_c   1.000
_cell.angle_alpha   90.00
_cell.angle_beta   90.00
_cell.angle_gamma   90.00
#
_symmetry.space_group_name_H-M   'P 1'
#
loop_
_entity.id
_entity.type
_entity.pdbx_description
1 polymer ?
#
loop_
_entity_poly.entity_id
_entity_poly.type
_entity_poly.pdbx_seq_one_letter_code
_entity_poly.pdbx_strand_id
1 'polypeptide(L)' 'VYEKLPEHFDNVGFYRMNMMKSIENLRLAEGMGVEVTPTTKVFCGGSEVGEIVGYRSLDDAVAEIETIIKECP' A
#
# COMPACT_ATOMS: atom_id res chain seq x y z
N VAL A 1 0.92 -7.70 10.14
CA VAL A 1 1.88 -6.77 9.50
C VAL A 1 1.22 -5.41 9.32
N TYR A 2 0.22 -5.29 8.45
CA TYR A 2 -0.46 -4.01 8.17
C TYR A 2 -0.87 -3.20 9.42
N GLU A 3 -1.57 -3.83 10.38
CA GLU A 3 -2.04 -3.16 11.61
C GLU A 3 -0.93 -2.55 12.48
N LYS A 4 0.32 -3.02 12.32
CA LYS A 4 1.48 -2.50 13.06
C LYS A 4 2.23 -1.41 12.32
N LEU A 5 2.07 -1.29 11.00
CA LEU A 5 2.78 -0.28 10.21
C LEU A 5 2.54 1.16 10.71
N PRO A 6 1.33 1.56 11.12
CA PRO A 6 1.11 2.92 11.65
C PRO A 6 1.98 3.28 12.85
N GLU A 7 2.47 2.30 13.62
CA GLU A 7 3.35 2.53 14.77
C GLU A 7 4.77 2.97 14.35
N HIS A 8 5.12 2.83 13.06
CA HIS A 8 6.44 3.14 12.49
C HIS A 8 6.46 4.41 11.62
N PHE A 9 5.31 5.04 11.37
CA PHE A 9 5.22 6.20 10.47
C PHE A 9 4.28 7.28 11.03
N ASP A 10 4.83 8.46 11.33
CA ASP A 10 4.07 9.57 11.93
C ASP A 10 3.25 10.39 10.92
N ASN A 11 3.68 10.45 9.65
CA ASN A 11 3.11 11.35 8.62
C ASN A 11 2.51 10.59 7.42
N VAL A 12 2.07 9.35 7.62
CA VAL A 12 1.54 8.49 6.56
C VAL A 12 0.12 8.04 6.92
N GLY A 13 -0.82 8.18 5.98
CA GLY A 13 -2.17 7.66 6.11
C GLY A 13 -2.26 6.19 5.68
N PHE A 14 -2.84 5.35 6.52
CA PHE A 14 -3.03 3.93 6.24
C PHE A 14 -4.50 3.63 5.88
N TYR A 15 -4.73 3.20 4.64
CA TYR A 15 -6.05 2.80 4.14
C TYR A 15 -6.07 1.33 3.72
N ARG A 16 -7.14 0.62 4.10
CA ARG A 16 -7.37 -0.77 3.73
C ARG A 16 -8.63 -0.91 2.90
N MET A 17 -8.51 -1.61 1.78
CA MET A 17 -9.63 -1.99 0.93
C MET A 17 -9.73 -3.51 0.84
N ASN A 18 -10.94 -4.05 0.98
CA ASN A 18 -11.23 -5.42 0.58
C ASN A 18 -11.75 -5.40 -0.86
N MET A 19 -10.94 -5.91 -1.79
CA MET A 19 -11.26 -5.99 -3.22
C MET A 19 -12.54 -6.78 -3.49
N MET A 20 -12.78 -7.86 -2.73
CA MET A 20 -13.92 -8.77 -2.94
C MET A 20 -15.21 -8.30 -2.28
N LYS A 21 -15.21 -7.14 -1.61
CA LYS A 21 -16.39 -6.64 -0.89
C LYS A 21 -17.48 -6.09 -1.83
N SER A 22 -17.11 -5.59 -3.00
CA SER A 22 -18.05 -5.05 -4.00
C SER A 22 -17.42 -5.05 -5.39
N ILE A 23 -18.26 -5.01 -6.44
CA ILE A 23 -17.80 -4.85 -7.83
C ILE A 23 -17.06 -3.52 -8.01
N GLU A 24 -17.48 -2.48 -7.31
CA GLU A 24 -16.81 -1.17 -7.34
C GLU A 24 -15.38 -1.24 -6.80
N ASN A 25 -15.15 -1.92 -5.67
CA ASN A 25 -13.82 -2.13 -5.13
C ASN A 25 -12.95 -2.98 -6.05
N LEU A 26 -13.53 -4.01 -6.67
CA LEU A 26 -12.83 -4.85 -7.64
C LEU A 26 -12.37 -4.02 -8.85
N ARG A 27 -13.27 -3.23 -9.44
CA ARG A 27 -12.94 -2.33 -10.55
C ARG A 27 -11.91 -1.27 -10.18
N LEU A 28 -11.98 -0.74 -8.96
CA LEU A 28 -10.99 0.20 -8.46
C LEU A 28 -9.62 -0.46 -8.33
N ALA A 29 -9.55 -1.68 -7.77
CA ALA A 29 -8.30 -2.44 -7.67
C ALA A 29 -7.70 -2.77 -9.04
N GLU A 30 -8.52 -3.26 -9.99
CA GLU A 30 -8.12 -3.51 -11.37
C GLU A 30 -7.64 -2.21 -12.07
N GLY A 31 -8.35 -1.10 -11.87
CA GLY A 31 -7.99 0.20 -12.43
C GLY A 31 -6.69 0.77 -11.86
N MET A 32 -6.29 0.37 -10.66
CA MET A 32 -4.98 0.68 -10.07
C MET A 32 -3.90 -0.35 -10.46
N GLY A 33 -4.21 -1.37 -11.26
CA GLY A 33 -3.26 -2.41 -11.66
C GLY A 33 -2.96 -3.47 -10.60
N VAL A 34 -3.85 -3.66 -9.61
CA VAL A 34 -3.68 -4.72 -8.61
C VAL A 34 -4.02 -6.08 -9.23
N GLU A 35 -3.01 -6.90 -9.52
CA GLU A 35 -3.19 -8.23 -10.11
C GLU A 35 -3.31 -9.36 -9.07
N VAL A 36 -2.64 -9.19 -7.92
CA VAL A 36 -2.56 -10.20 -6.85
C VAL A 36 -2.80 -9.57 -5.48
N THR A 37 -3.11 -10.39 -4.48
CA THR A 37 -3.28 -9.95 -3.09
C THR A 37 -2.40 -10.74 -2.12
N PRO A 38 -1.87 -10.13 -1.05
CA PRO A 38 -2.00 -8.70 -0.70
C PRO A 38 -1.08 -7.82 -1.56
N THR A 39 -1.55 -6.62 -1.88
CA THR A 39 -0.74 -5.56 -2.51
C THR A 39 -0.94 -4.27 -1.74
N THR A 40 0.16 -3.61 -1.38
CA THR A 40 0.18 -2.31 -0.71
C THR A 40 0.66 -1.27 -1.70
N LYS A 41 -0.23 -0.36 -2.11
CA LYS A 41 0.15 0.79 -2.95
C LYS A 41 0.52 1.98 -2.10
N VAL A 42 1.54 2.72 -2.51
CA VAL A 42 2.05 3.92 -1.84
C VAL A 42 1.77 5.13 -2.72
N PHE A 43 1.14 6.13 -2.13
CA PHE A 43 0.74 7.36 -2.81
C PHE A 43 1.36 8.58 -2.14
N CYS A 44 1.80 9.55 -2.93
CA CYS A 44 2.30 10.84 -2.51
C CYS A 44 1.59 11.94 -3.32
N GLY A 45 0.98 12.92 -2.65
CA GLY A 45 0.26 14.01 -3.33
C GLY A 45 -0.91 13.56 -4.23
N GLY A 46 -1.43 12.35 -4.03
CA GLY A 46 -2.47 11.74 -4.89
C GLY A 46 -1.94 10.92 -6.07
N SER A 47 -0.63 10.89 -6.29
CA SER A 47 0.03 10.08 -7.32
C SER A 47 0.63 8.82 -6.72
N GLU A 48 0.55 7.70 -7.43
CA GLU A 48 1.23 6.46 -7.06
C GLU A 48 2.75 6.63 -7.23
N VAL A 49 3.52 6.28 -6.19
CA VAL A 49 5.00 6.36 -6.18
C VAL A 49 5.65 4.98 -6.04
N GLY A 50 4.88 3.95 -5.71
CA GLY A 50 5.39 2.58 -5.65
C GLY A 50 4.40 1.62 -5.03
N GLU A 51 4.76 0.34 -5.02
CA GLU A 51 3.94 -0.72 -4.44
C GLU A 51 4.78 -1.86 -3.86
N ILE A 52 4.18 -2.59 -2.92
CA ILE A 52 4.70 -3.83 -2.36
C ILE A 52 3.72 -4.93 -2.70
N VAL A 53 4.18 -5.88 -3.52
CA VAL A 53 3.38 -7.03 -3.96
C VAL A 53 3.71 -8.27 -3.14
N GLY A 54 2.66 -8.92 -2.64
CA GLY A 54 2.75 -10.12 -1.83
C GLY A 54 3.01 -9.86 -0.36
N TYR A 55 3.26 -10.94 0.38
CA TYR A 55 3.56 -10.86 1.80
C TYR A 55 4.98 -10.32 2.05
N ARG A 56 5.14 -9.54 3.12
CA ARG A 56 6.41 -9.13 3.71
C ARG A 56 6.35 -9.30 5.23
N SER A 57 7.50 -9.51 5.86
CA SER A 57 7.60 -9.34 7.31
C SER A 57 7.37 -7.87 7.69
N LEU A 58 7.21 -7.58 8.99
CA LEU A 58 7.02 -6.18 9.43
C LEU A 58 8.25 -5.33 9.11
N ASP A 59 9.44 -5.82 9.44
CA ASP A 59 10.69 -5.08 9.25
C ASP A 59 10.98 -4.84 7.76
N ASP A 60 10.75 -5.85 6.92
CA ASP A 60 10.91 -5.71 5.46
C ASP A 60 9.90 -4.71 4.89
N ALA A 61 8.64 -4.76 5.33
CA ALA A 61 7.62 -3.83 4.88
C ALA A 61 7.94 -2.39 5.29
N VAL A 62 8.45 -2.16 6.50
CA VAL A 62 8.88 -0.84 6.96
C VAL A 62 10.03 -0.33 6.09
N ALA A 63 11.08 -1.13 5.89
CA ALA A 63 12.24 -0.73 5.10
C ALA A 63 11.89 -0.46 3.61
N GLU A 64 11.01 -1.27 3.02
CA GLU A 64 10.53 -1.05 1.64
C GLU A 64 9.71 0.25 1.55
N ILE A 65 8.75 0.49 2.46
CA ILE A 65 7.96 1.73 2.48
C ILE A 65 8.87 2.94 2.68
N GLU A 66 9.81 2.90 3.64
CA GLU A 66 10.79 3.99 3.86
C GLU A 66 11.64 4.29 2.63
N THR A 67 11.92 3.28 1.81
CA THR A 67 12.64 3.46 0.55
C THR A 67 11.75 4.13 -0.49
N ILE A 68 10.51 3.67 -0.65
CA ILE A 68 9.55 4.21 -1.63
C ILE A 68 9.19 5.68 -1.31
N ILE A 69 8.94 6.01 -0.04
CA ILE A 69 8.54 7.38 0.34
C ILE A 69 9.67 8.40 0.19
N LYS A 70 10.94 7.99 0.05
CA LYS A 70 12.03 8.92 -0.29
C LYS A 70 11.91 9.47 -1.71
N GLU A 71 11.14 8.82 -2.57
CA GLU A 71 10.83 9.27 -3.92
C GLU A 71 9.62 10.21 -3.96
N CYS A 72 8.97 10.46 -2.82
CA CYS A 72 7.89 11.43 -2.68
C CYS A 72 8.47 12.86 -2.83
N PRO A 73 8.06 13.61 -3.87
CA PRO A 73 8.58 14.96 -4.14
C PRO A 73 8.13 16.02 -3.12
#